data_AF-A0AAP5Z236-F1
#
_entry.id   AF-A0AAP5Z236-F1
#
_cell.length_a   1.000
_cell.length_b   1.000
_cell.length_c   1.000
_cell.angle_alpha   90.00
_cell.angle_beta   90.00
_cell.angle_gamma   90.00
#
_symmetry.space_group_name_H-M   'P 1'
#
loop_
_entity.id
_entity.type
_entity.pdbx_description
1 polymer ?
#
loop_
_entity_poly.entity_id
_entity_poly.type
_entity_poly.pdbx_seq_one_letter_code
_entity_poly.pdbx_strand_id
1 'polypeptide(L)'
;MSIPSHSQLFIGNVRHRRFTPVKHELNYSMFMPAIDLDEIGLLEKKVWGFGTRWWHWARFKRDDYLGEGSLKKAVQDKVAELTGVRCSGKVLAVCHLRYLGLYFSPVNFYYLYDQKGEWQYLLAEVSNTPWNERHYYAIAADPKDEDFGWEQDKAFHVSPFNPIDQLYRWKIKPLTDKLNIHLECHKGEKHF
;
A
#
# COMPACT_ATOMS: atom_id res chain seq x y z
N MET A 1 -16.09 -3.31 27.95
CA MET A 1 -15.04 -2.39 27.45
C MET A 1 -14.70 -2.81 26.04
N SER A 2 -15.02 -2.01 25.03
CA SER A 2 -14.62 -2.31 23.64
C SER A 2 -13.15 -1.97 23.48
N ILE A 3 -12.31 -2.94 23.15
CA ILE A 3 -10.94 -2.71 22.68
C ILE A 3 -11.02 -1.70 21.52
N PRO A 4 -10.26 -0.60 21.54
CA PRO A 4 -10.24 0.35 20.43
C PRO A 4 -9.73 -0.38 19.18
N SER A 5 -10.51 -0.28 18.10
CA SER A 5 -10.19 -0.86 16.79
C SER A 5 -8.95 -0.20 16.22
N HIS A 6 -7.99 -0.99 15.74
CA HIS A 6 -6.81 -0.47 15.02
C HIS A 6 -7.13 -0.14 13.56
N SER A 7 -8.20 -0.72 13.02
CA SER A 7 -8.72 -0.39 11.68
C SER A 7 -9.38 0.98 11.61
N GLN A 8 -9.15 1.71 10.52
CA GLN A 8 -9.63 3.08 10.29
C GLN A 8 -10.04 3.30 8.82
N LEU A 9 -10.79 4.37 8.55
CA LEU A 9 -11.13 4.80 7.19
C LEU A 9 -10.51 6.17 6.93
N PHE A 10 -9.58 6.24 5.98
CA PHE A 10 -8.99 7.50 5.56
C PHE A 10 -9.82 8.10 4.43
N ILE A 11 -10.10 9.39 4.52
CA ILE A 11 -10.74 10.19 3.47
C ILE A 11 -9.79 11.33 3.14
N GLY A 12 -9.47 11.51 1.86
CA GLY A 12 -8.51 12.51 1.44
C GLY A 12 -8.48 12.68 -0.07
N ASN A 13 -7.37 13.21 -0.57
CA ASN A 13 -7.17 13.48 -1.98
C ASN A 13 -5.98 12.67 -2.50
N VAL A 14 -6.16 12.07 -3.68
CA VAL A 14 -5.03 11.58 -4.47
C VAL A 14 -4.76 12.55 -5.59
N ARG A 15 -3.49 12.96 -5.64
CA ARG A 15 -2.96 13.86 -6.63
C ARG A 15 -1.93 13.12 -7.47
N HIS A 16 -2.15 13.08 -8.77
CA HIS A 16 -1.20 12.55 -9.73
C HIS A 16 -0.75 13.68 -10.66
N ARG A 17 0.56 13.92 -10.73
CA ARG A 17 1.18 14.95 -11.58
C ARG A 17 2.22 14.33 -12.49
N ARG A 18 2.05 14.53 -13.78
CA ARG A 18 3.06 14.22 -14.81
C ARG A 18 3.50 15.54 -15.41
N PHE A 19 4.81 15.79 -15.43
CA PHE A 19 5.39 17.01 -16.00
C PHE A 19 5.82 16.84 -17.47
N THR A 20 6.30 15.66 -17.83
CA THR A 20 6.78 15.33 -19.19
C THR A 20 6.17 14.01 -19.70
N PRO A 21 5.94 13.83 -21.01
CA PRO A 21 6.16 14.81 -22.10
C PRO A 21 5.06 15.87 -22.19
N VAL A 22 3.86 15.59 -21.66
CA VAL A 22 2.74 16.53 -21.57
C VAL A 22 2.38 16.71 -20.10
N LYS A 23 2.19 17.97 -19.69
CA LYS A 23 1.75 18.30 -18.34
C LYS A 23 0.33 17.77 -18.12
N HIS A 24 0.18 16.85 -17.17
CA HIS A 24 -1.12 16.32 -16.79
C HIS A 24 -1.22 16.29 -15.27
N GLU A 25 -2.30 16.84 -14.73
CA GLU A 25 -2.57 16.85 -13.30
C GLU A 25 -3.99 16.32 -13.08
N LEU A 26 -4.10 15.28 -12.25
CA LEU A 26 -5.35 14.76 -11.74
C LEU A 26 -5.35 14.94 -10.23
N ASN A 27 -6.46 15.45 -9.69
CA ASN A 27 -6.70 15.53 -8.27
C ASN A 27 -8.15 15.12 -8.02
N TYR A 28 -8.35 14.05 -7.25
CA TYR A 28 -9.67 13.55 -6.93
C TYR A 28 -9.76 13.13 -5.48
N SER A 29 -10.94 13.30 -4.90
CA SER A 29 -11.23 12.82 -3.56
C SER A 29 -11.42 11.31 -3.58
N MET A 30 -10.85 10.63 -2.60
CA MET A 30 -11.03 9.19 -2.42
C MET A 30 -10.99 8.82 -0.95
N PHE A 31 -11.41 7.60 -0.67
CA PHE A 31 -11.25 6.99 0.64
C PHE A 31 -10.47 5.69 0.52
N MET A 32 -9.71 5.35 1.56
CA MET A 32 -8.97 4.10 1.67
C MET A 32 -9.16 3.53 3.07
N PRO A 33 -9.74 2.32 3.21
CA PRO A 33 -9.74 1.64 4.49
C PRO A 33 -8.33 1.17 4.83
N ALA A 34 -7.93 1.39 6.07
CA ALA A 34 -6.78 0.75 6.70
C ALA A 34 -7.29 -0.32 7.65
N ILE A 35 -7.04 -1.57 7.31
CA ILE A 35 -7.58 -2.73 8.00
C ILE A 35 -6.44 -3.42 8.73
N ASP A 36 -6.57 -3.56 10.05
CA ASP A 36 -5.76 -4.52 10.77
C ASP A 36 -6.17 -5.93 10.31
N LEU A 37 -5.22 -6.67 9.74
CA LEU A 37 -5.50 -7.99 9.19
C LEU A 37 -5.92 -9.00 10.27
N ASP A 38 -5.61 -8.75 11.55
CA ASP A 38 -6.10 -9.56 12.67
C ASP A 38 -7.56 -9.22 13.04
N GLU A 39 -8.10 -8.08 12.58
CA GLU A 39 -9.44 -7.59 12.92
C GLU A 39 -10.51 -7.93 11.88
N ILE A 40 -10.20 -8.57 10.74
CA ILE A 40 -11.17 -8.82 9.65
C ILE A 40 -12.44 -9.50 10.17
N GLY A 41 -12.31 -10.55 10.99
CA GLY A 41 -13.45 -11.27 11.57
C GLY A 41 -14.25 -10.46 12.60
N LEU A 42 -13.62 -9.45 13.22
CA LEU A 42 -14.30 -8.51 14.11
C LEU A 42 -15.07 -7.46 13.29
N LEU A 43 -14.46 -6.94 12.22
CA LEU A 43 -15.07 -5.97 11.31
C LEU A 43 -16.30 -6.55 10.62
N GLU A 44 -16.27 -7.82 10.19
CA GLU A 44 -17.42 -8.50 9.58
C GLU A 44 -18.64 -8.57 10.53
N LYS A 45 -18.42 -8.50 11.85
CA LYS A 45 -19.50 -8.47 12.86
C LYS A 45 -19.97 -7.06 13.21
N LYS A 46 -19.09 -6.07 13.13
CA LYS A 46 -19.34 -4.70 13.63
C LYS A 46 -19.70 -3.70 12.55
N VAL A 47 -19.19 -3.89 11.33
CA VAL A 47 -19.32 -2.93 10.23
C VAL A 47 -20.36 -3.46 9.25
N TRP A 48 -21.53 -2.83 9.23
CA TRP A 48 -22.61 -3.22 8.33
C TRP A 48 -22.18 -3.09 6.87
N GLY A 49 -22.43 -4.15 6.08
CA GLY A 49 -22.07 -4.21 4.66
C GLY A 49 -20.62 -4.60 4.37
N PHE A 50 -19.74 -4.67 5.37
CA PHE A 50 -18.39 -5.22 5.24
C PHE A 50 -18.38 -6.72 5.48
N GLY A 51 -17.60 -7.47 4.70
CA GLY A 51 -17.34 -8.88 4.98
C GLY A 51 -16.63 -9.59 3.84
N THR A 52 -16.59 -10.91 3.89
CA THR A 52 -15.81 -11.73 2.93
C THR A 52 -16.66 -12.38 1.84
N ARG A 53 -17.96 -12.51 2.10
CA ARG A 53 -18.94 -13.16 1.21
C ARG A 53 -19.33 -12.29 0.02
N TRP A 54 -19.83 -12.91 -1.05
CA TRP A 54 -20.05 -12.26 -2.35
C TRP A 54 -21.15 -11.18 -2.35
N TRP A 55 -22.10 -11.23 -1.42
CA TRP A 55 -23.18 -10.25 -1.29
C TRP A 55 -22.83 -9.03 -0.42
N HIS A 56 -21.66 -9.02 0.24
CA HIS A 56 -21.22 -7.83 0.98
C HIS A 56 -20.89 -6.70 0.00
N TRP A 57 -21.38 -5.50 0.30
CA TRP A 57 -21.15 -4.34 -0.56
C TRP A 57 -19.72 -3.87 -0.48
N ALA A 58 -19.08 -3.94 0.70
CA ALA A 58 -17.66 -3.69 0.91
C ALA A 58 -16.95 -5.02 1.18
N ARG A 59 -16.63 -5.75 0.12
CA ARG A 59 -16.13 -7.12 0.22
C ARG A 59 -14.60 -7.17 0.26
N PHE A 60 -14.07 -7.75 1.32
CA PHE A 60 -12.69 -8.20 1.38
C PHE A 60 -12.57 -9.60 0.75
N LYS A 61 -12.08 -9.68 -0.49
CA LYS A 61 -11.84 -10.96 -1.17
C LYS A 61 -10.35 -11.27 -1.15
N ARG A 62 -9.97 -12.35 -0.46
CA ARG A 62 -8.56 -12.72 -0.23
C ARG A 62 -7.72 -12.78 -1.52
N ASP A 63 -8.27 -13.32 -2.60
CA ASP A 63 -7.56 -13.52 -3.88
C ASP A 63 -7.17 -12.21 -4.58
N ASP A 64 -7.74 -11.07 -4.16
CA ASP A 64 -7.43 -9.77 -4.75
C ASP A 64 -6.05 -9.23 -4.31
N TYR A 65 -5.45 -9.84 -3.30
CA TYR A 65 -4.23 -9.37 -2.64
C TYR A 65 -3.09 -10.38 -2.75
N LEU A 66 -1.89 -9.98 -2.33
CA LEU A 66 -0.65 -10.75 -2.41
C LEU A 66 -0.78 -12.19 -1.86
N GLY A 67 -0.30 -13.16 -2.65
CA GLY A 67 -0.11 -14.55 -2.23
C GLY A 67 -1.40 -15.30 -1.90
N GLU A 68 -1.25 -16.46 -1.28
CA GLU A 68 -2.36 -17.33 -0.87
C GLU A 68 -2.46 -17.44 0.68
N GLY A 69 -3.48 -18.11 1.19
CA GLY A 69 -3.64 -18.36 2.63
C GLY A 69 -3.86 -17.08 3.45
N SER A 70 -3.17 -16.93 4.58
CA SER A 70 -3.26 -15.71 5.40
C SER A 70 -2.54 -14.54 4.72
N LEU A 71 -3.25 -13.44 4.45
CA LEU A 71 -2.64 -12.24 3.85
C LEU A 71 -1.54 -11.67 4.73
N LYS A 72 -1.74 -11.66 6.06
CA LYS A 72 -0.73 -11.20 7.02
C LYS A 72 0.57 -11.97 6.86
N LYS A 73 0.48 -13.30 6.78
CA LYS A 73 1.65 -14.16 6.60
C LYS A 73 2.29 -13.93 5.23
N ALA A 74 1.50 -13.87 4.16
CA ALA A 74 2.00 -13.64 2.80
C ALA A 74 2.76 -12.31 2.68
N VAL A 75 2.27 -11.24 3.32
CA VAL A 75 2.94 -9.93 3.37
C VAL A 75 4.25 -10.02 4.14
N GLN A 76 4.25 -10.65 5.33
CA GLN A 76 5.47 -10.84 6.13
C GLN A 76 6.51 -11.70 5.41
N ASP A 77 6.08 -12.76 4.73
CA ASP A 77 6.92 -13.64 3.91
C ASP A 77 7.54 -12.85 2.76
N LYS A 78 6.75 -12.03 2.06
CA LYS A 78 7.23 -11.20 0.93
C LYS A 78 8.24 -10.14 1.38
N VAL A 79 8.02 -9.48 2.51
CA VAL A 79 9.01 -8.53 3.05
C VAL A 79 10.30 -9.26 3.44
N ALA A 80 10.20 -10.42 4.07
CA ALA A 80 11.38 -11.22 4.41
C ALA A 80 12.16 -11.68 3.17
N GLU A 81 11.46 -12.06 2.10
CA GLU A 81 12.07 -12.39 0.80
C GLU A 81 12.82 -11.21 0.18
N LEU A 82 12.23 -10.01 0.22
CA LEU A 82 12.80 -8.81 -0.41
C LEU A 82 13.94 -8.17 0.40
N THR A 83 13.93 -8.31 1.73
CA THR A 83 14.82 -7.56 2.62
C THR A 83 15.73 -8.43 3.48
N GLY A 84 15.47 -9.74 3.57
CA GLY A 84 16.12 -10.63 4.52
C GLY A 84 15.65 -10.48 5.98
N VAL A 85 14.76 -9.52 6.28
CA VAL A 85 14.30 -9.22 7.65
C VAL A 85 12.89 -9.75 7.89
N ARG A 86 12.73 -10.53 8.96
CA ARG A 86 11.44 -11.11 9.34
C ARG A 86 10.68 -10.23 10.33
N CYS A 87 9.61 -9.59 9.87
CA CYS A 87 8.63 -8.94 10.75
C CYS A 87 7.62 -9.96 11.29
N SER A 88 7.26 -9.87 12.57
CA SER A 88 6.33 -10.80 13.23
C SER A 88 5.16 -10.15 13.96
N GLY A 89 5.04 -8.81 13.92
CA GLY A 89 3.95 -8.07 14.56
C GLY A 89 2.69 -7.95 13.71
N LYS A 90 1.91 -6.90 14.00
CA LYS A 90 0.68 -6.56 13.27
C LYS A 90 0.98 -6.12 11.83
N VAL A 91 -0.02 -6.27 10.96
CA VAL A 91 0.03 -5.78 9.58
C VAL A 91 -1.25 -4.99 9.32
N LEU A 92 -1.10 -3.70 9.04
CA LEU A 92 -2.20 -2.83 8.63
C LEU A 92 -2.22 -2.72 7.10
N ALA A 93 -3.27 -3.20 6.47
CA ALA A 93 -3.47 -3.13 5.03
C ALA A 93 -4.30 -1.89 4.66
N VAL A 94 -3.67 -0.96 3.95
CA VAL A 94 -4.33 0.18 3.32
C VAL A 94 -4.61 -0.19 1.86
N CYS A 95 -5.82 -0.67 1.59
CA CYS A 95 -6.15 -1.30 0.33
C CYS A 95 -7.59 -1.01 -0.09
N HIS A 96 -7.88 -1.09 -1.39
CA HIS A 96 -9.26 -1.04 -1.85
C HIS A 96 -9.98 -2.35 -1.57
N LEU A 97 -11.27 -2.28 -1.22
CA LEU A 97 -12.15 -3.45 -1.18
C LEU A 97 -12.88 -3.59 -2.51
N ARG A 98 -13.57 -4.71 -2.71
CA ARG A 98 -14.57 -4.77 -3.78
C ARG A 98 -15.81 -4.01 -3.35
N TYR A 99 -16.20 -3.00 -4.12
CA TYR A 99 -17.44 -2.26 -3.90
C TYR A 99 -18.49 -2.69 -4.93
N LEU A 100 -19.60 -3.27 -4.45
CA LEU A 100 -20.66 -3.82 -5.32
C LEU A 100 -20.11 -4.81 -6.38
N GLY A 101 -19.11 -5.60 -5.99
CA GLY A 101 -18.46 -6.59 -6.86
C GLY A 101 -17.33 -6.05 -7.75
N LEU A 102 -17.21 -4.73 -7.91
CA LEU A 102 -16.15 -4.09 -8.68
C LEU A 102 -14.88 -3.92 -7.84
N TYR A 103 -13.73 -4.24 -8.43
CA TYR A 103 -12.43 -4.08 -7.79
C TYR A 103 -11.50 -3.24 -8.68
N PHE A 104 -10.93 -2.20 -8.12
CA PHE A 104 -9.90 -1.40 -8.76
C PHE A 104 -8.88 -1.00 -7.70
N SER A 105 -7.70 -1.60 -7.74
CA SER A 105 -6.59 -1.25 -6.85
C SER A 105 -5.31 -1.03 -7.66
N PRO A 106 -4.98 0.22 -8.00
CA PRO A 106 -3.71 0.51 -8.66
C PRO A 106 -2.52 0.23 -7.73
N VAL A 107 -2.74 0.37 -6.42
CA VAL A 107 -1.74 0.10 -5.39
C VAL A 107 -2.41 -0.29 -4.07
N ASN A 108 -1.86 -1.31 -3.41
CA ASN A 108 -2.15 -1.66 -2.03
C ASN A 108 -0.90 -1.39 -1.18
N PHE A 109 -1.09 -0.89 0.04
CA PHE A 109 0.01 -0.66 0.97
C PHE A 109 -0.18 -1.50 2.23
N TYR A 110 0.90 -2.10 2.71
CA TYR A 110 0.90 -2.88 3.93
C TYR A 110 1.94 -2.33 4.89
N TYR A 111 1.50 -1.82 6.04
CA TYR A 111 2.38 -1.37 7.11
C TYR A 111 2.67 -2.53 8.04
N LEU A 112 3.94 -2.93 8.14
CA LEU A 112 4.40 -4.00 9.00
C LEU A 112 5.01 -3.43 10.28
N TYR A 113 4.63 -4.02 11.40
CA TYR A 113 5.13 -3.67 12.71
C TYR A 113 5.85 -4.86 13.35
N ASP A 114 6.67 -4.59 14.35
CA ASP A 114 7.24 -5.62 15.21
C ASP A 114 6.28 -6.01 16.35
N GLN A 115 6.73 -6.91 17.23
CA GLN A 115 5.93 -7.36 18.38
C GLN A 115 5.74 -6.27 19.45
N LYS A 116 6.59 -5.25 19.47
CA LYS A 116 6.50 -4.10 20.38
C LYS A 116 5.57 -3.02 19.83
N GLY A 117 5.11 -3.16 18.59
CA GLY A 117 4.24 -2.19 17.92
C GLY A 117 5.00 -1.07 17.21
N GLU A 118 6.31 -1.19 17.04
CA GLU A 118 7.14 -0.26 16.29
C GLU A 118 7.01 -0.55 14.78
N TRP A 119 6.85 0.51 13.98
CA TRP A 119 6.76 0.39 12.54
C TRP A 119 8.13 0.02 11.95
N GLN A 120 8.16 -1.00 11.08
CA GLN A 120 9.39 -1.56 10.53
C GLN A 120 9.48 -1.40 9.01
N TYR A 121 8.38 -1.65 8.30
CA TYR A 121 8.37 -1.60 6.83
C TYR A 121 7.02 -1.16 6.28
N LEU A 122 7.05 -0.59 5.08
CA LEU A 122 5.91 -0.48 4.18
C LEU A 122 6.15 -1.38 2.97
N LEU A 123 5.23 -2.32 2.71
CA LEU A 123 5.20 -3.06 1.46
C LEU A 123 4.17 -2.41 0.53
N ALA A 124 4.60 -1.88 -0.61
CA ALA A 124 3.70 -1.40 -1.67
C ALA A 124 3.55 -2.48 -2.75
N GLU A 125 2.33 -2.95 -2.97
CA GLU A 125 1.93 -3.84 -4.07
C GLU A 125 1.30 -2.99 -5.17
N VAL A 126 2.02 -2.82 -6.28
CA VAL A 126 1.56 -2.04 -7.44
C VAL A 126 1.10 -3.00 -8.52
N SER A 127 -0.14 -2.80 -9.02
CA SER A 127 -0.70 -3.63 -10.08
C SER A 127 -0.75 -2.86 -11.40
N ASN A 128 -0.16 -3.42 -12.46
CA ASN A 128 -0.21 -2.83 -13.80
C ASN A 128 -1.48 -3.29 -14.53
N THR A 129 -2.41 -2.37 -14.77
CA THR A 129 -3.50 -2.58 -15.74
C THR A 129 -3.02 -2.23 -17.15
N PRO A 130 -3.30 -3.02 -18.22
CA PRO A 130 -4.13 -4.22 -18.26
C PRO A 130 -3.41 -5.57 -18.05
N TRP A 131 -2.08 -5.60 -17.94
CA TRP A 131 -1.30 -6.85 -17.97
C TRP A 131 -1.35 -7.69 -16.68
N ASN A 132 -2.00 -7.18 -15.63
CA ASN A 132 -2.23 -7.86 -14.34
C ASN A 132 -0.93 -8.33 -13.63
N GLU A 133 0.20 -7.76 -14.00
CA GLU A 133 1.47 -7.96 -13.32
C GLU A 133 1.46 -7.17 -12.00
N ARG A 134 1.99 -7.81 -10.95
CA ARG A 134 2.12 -7.21 -9.62
C ARG A 134 3.59 -7.02 -9.27
N HIS A 135 3.93 -5.82 -8.84
CA HIS A 135 5.26 -5.47 -8.38
C HIS A 135 5.24 -5.09 -6.90
N TYR A 136 6.33 -5.37 -6.20
CA TYR A 136 6.42 -5.20 -4.76
C TYR A 136 7.63 -4.35 -4.40
N TYR A 137 7.41 -3.32 -3.59
CA TYR A 137 8.46 -2.47 -3.03
C TYR A 137 8.41 -2.58 -1.51
N ALA A 138 9.51 -3.00 -0.89
CA ALA A 138 9.67 -2.98 0.55
C ALA A 138 10.49 -1.75 0.95
N ILE A 139 9.86 -0.80 1.63
CA ILE A 139 10.48 0.42 2.13
C ILE A 139 10.68 0.29 3.64
N ALA A 140 11.91 0.44 4.12
CA ALA A 140 12.22 0.37 5.54
C ALA A 140 11.73 1.62 6.27
N ALA A 141 11.23 1.45 7.50
CA ALA A 141 10.96 2.55 8.39
C ALA A 141 12.30 3.12 8.89
N ASP A 142 12.56 4.39 8.63
CA ASP A 142 13.71 5.10 9.19
C ASP A 142 13.23 6.15 10.19
N PRO A 143 13.46 5.95 11.51
CA PRO A 143 13.03 6.91 12.53
C PRO A 143 13.87 8.20 12.57
N LYS A 144 15.01 8.28 11.86
CA LYS A 144 15.92 9.45 11.88
C LYS A 144 15.72 10.39 10.71
N ASP A 145 14.92 10.01 9.73
CA ASP A 145 14.68 10.81 8.54
C ASP A 145 13.55 11.81 8.84
N GLU A 146 13.86 13.01 9.35
CA GLU A 146 12.85 14.04 9.69
C GLU A 146 12.04 14.50 8.45
N ASP A 147 12.57 14.30 7.24
CA ASP A 147 11.92 14.52 5.95
C ASP A 147 11.35 13.22 5.31
N PHE A 148 11.58 12.06 5.95
CA PHE A 148 11.21 10.68 5.60
C PHE A 148 11.26 10.37 4.08
N GLY A 149 12.31 10.81 3.40
CA GLY A 149 12.55 10.64 1.97
C GLY A 149 13.44 9.44 1.67
N TRP A 150 12.84 8.26 1.55
CA TRP A 150 13.55 7.08 1.06
C TRP A 150 13.79 7.21 -0.45
N GLU A 151 15.04 7.49 -0.84
CA GLU A 151 15.50 7.40 -2.22
C GLU A 151 15.91 5.95 -2.51
N GLN A 152 15.20 5.28 -3.41
CA GLN A 152 15.64 3.98 -3.94
C GLN A 152 15.75 4.09 -5.45
N ASP A 153 16.82 3.53 -6.01
CA ASP A 153 16.96 3.42 -7.47
C ASP A 153 15.73 2.71 -8.05
N LYS A 154 15.27 3.09 -9.26
CA LYS A 154 14.30 2.22 -9.96
C LYS A 154 14.96 0.87 -10.10
N ALA A 155 14.36 -0.09 -9.42
CA ALA A 155 14.60 -1.45 -9.78
C ALA A 155 13.92 -1.77 -11.12
N PHE A 156 12.66 -1.35 -11.39
CA PHE A 156 11.90 -1.89 -12.55
C PHE A 156 10.77 -1.02 -13.16
N HIS A 157 10.34 -1.47 -14.34
CA HIS A 157 9.43 -0.84 -15.32
C HIS A 157 7.94 -0.99 -14.93
N VAL A 158 7.40 -0.08 -14.12
CA VAL A 158 5.96 -0.06 -13.74
C VAL A 158 5.07 0.67 -14.76
N SER A 159 5.55 0.91 -15.97
CA SER A 159 4.73 1.48 -17.05
C SER A 159 5.39 1.24 -18.41
N PRO A 160 4.64 0.86 -19.46
CA PRO A 160 5.14 0.81 -20.83
C PRO A 160 5.63 2.18 -21.36
N PHE A 161 5.32 3.27 -20.63
CA PHE A 161 5.54 4.65 -21.06
C PHE A 161 6.70 5.34 -20.32
N ASN A 162 7.35 4.68 -19.35
CA ASN A 162 8.40 5.31 -18.53
C ASN A 162 9.72 4.50 -18.59
N PRO A 163 10.79 5.01 -19.22
CA PRO A 163 12.05 4.29 -19.40
C PRO A 163 12.66 3.83 -18.07
N ILE A 164 13.43 2.73 -18.09
CA ILE A 164 14.01 2.07 -16.91
C ILE A 164 14.85 3.03 -16.06
N ASP A 165 15.48 4.04 -16.67
CA ASP A 165 16.36 5.04 -16.03
C ASP A 165 15.59 6.14 -15.26
N GLN A 166 14.86 5.80 -14.20
CA GLN A 166 14.21 6.82 -13.34
C GLN A 166 14.31 6.50 -11.85
N LEU A 167 14.69 7.42 -10.98
CA LEU A 167 14.75 7.19 -9.54
C LEU A 167 13.36 7.36 -8.91
N TYR A 168 12.92 6.40 -8.08
CA TYR A 168 11.70 6.56 -7.28
C TYR A 168 12.07 7.07 -5.89
N ARG A 169 11.55 8.25 -5.52
CA ARG A 169 11.69 8.79 -4.17
C ARG A 169 10.37 8.64 -3.45
N TRP A 170 10.36 7.81 -2.41
CA TRP A 170 9.20 7.58 -1.57
C TRP A 170 9.29 8.45 -0.32
N LYS A 171 8.28 9.27 -0.09
CA LYS A 171 8.07 9.96 1.17
C LYS A 171 6.88 9.35 1.88
N ILE A 172 7.17 8.63 2.96
CA ILE A 172 6.17 7.85 3.69
C ILE A 172 6.25 8.15 5.18
N LYS A 173 5.09 8.18 5.84
CA LYS A 173 5.01 8.43 7.29
C LYS A 173 4.38 7.23 7.99
N PRO A 174 4.69 7.02 9.29
CA PRO A 174 3.97 6.05 10.10
C PRO A 174 2.47 6.33 10.02
N LEU A 175 1.68 5.26 10.02
CA LEU A 175 0.23 5.38 10.00
C LEU A 175 -0.27 5.90 11.35
N THR A 176 -0.83 7.11 11.36
CA THR A 176 -1.36 7.80 12.54
C THR A 176 -2.84 8.11 12.32
N ASP A 177 -3.30 9.33 12.64
CA ASP A 177 -4.60 9.86 12.22
C ASP A 177 -4.62 10.27 10.73
N LYS A 178 -3.46 10.25 10.06
CA LYS A 178 -3.30 10.61 8.65
C LYS A 178 -2.50 9.56 7.89
N LEU A 179 -2.91 9.33 6.64
CA LEU A 179 -2.16 8.59 5.64
C LEU A 179 -1.46 9.58 4.71
N ASN A 180 -0.12 9.53 4.65
CA ASN A 180 0.68 10.34 3.73
C ASN A 180 1.65 9.42 2.98
N ILE A 181 1.40 9.28 1.69
CA ILE A 181 2.28 8.55 0.77
C ILE A 181 2.50 9.47 -0.42
N HIS A 182 3.76 9.82 -0.65
CA HIS A 182 4.16 10.64 -1.77
C HIS A 182 5.25 9.93 -2.55
N LEU A 183 5.05 9.79 -3.85
CA LEU A 183 5.95 9.10 -4.75
C LEU A 183 6.38 10.06 -5.85
N GLU A 184 7.68 10.30 -5.95
CA GLU A 184 8.26 11.06 -7.05
C GLU A 184 9.04 10.13 -7.96
N CYS A 185 8.99 10.41 -9.26
CA CYS A 185 9.74 9.69 -10.28
C CYS A 185 10.60 10.71 -11.04
N HIS A 186 11.92 10.62 -10.88
CA HIS A 186 12.88 11.53 -11.51
C HIS A 186 13.60 10.79 -12.64
N LYS A 187 13.78 11.37 -13.82
CA LYS A 187 14.73 10.82 -14.81
C LYS A 187 16.14 11.13 -14.35
N GLY A 188 17.03 10.13 -14.31
CA GLY A 188 18.45 10.41 -14.13
C GLY A 188 18.94 11.32 -15.26
N GLU A 189 19.71 12.36 -14.94
CA GLU A 189 20.38 13.16 -15.96
C GLU A 189 21.29 12.24 -16.76
N LYS A 190 21.06 12.13 -18.07
CA LYS A 190 22.04 11.53 -18.97
C LYS A 190 23.24 12.47 -18.99
N HIS A 191 24.29 12.12 -18.23
CA HIS A 191 25.62 12.64 -18.55
C HIS A 191 26.01 12.05 -19.91
N PHE A 192 26.37 12.96 -20.83
CA PHE A 192 26.71 12.70 -22.23
C PHE A 192 27.84 11.69 -22.40
#